data_AF-A0A9C8VZJ2-F1
#
_entry.id   AF-A0A9C8VZJ2-F1
#
_cell.length_a   1.000
_cell.length_b   1.000
_cell.length_c   1.000
_cell.angle_alpha   90.00
_cell.angle_beta   90.00
_cell.angle_gamma   90.00
#
_symmetry.space_group_name_H-M   'P 1'
#
loop_
_entity.id
_entity.type
_entity.pdbx_description
1 polymer ?
#
loop_
_entity_poly.entity_id
_entity_poly.type
_entity_poly.pdbx_seq_one_letter_code
_entity_poly.pdbx_strand_id
1 'polypeptide(L)'
;MKRVFLCMIVGGGCLLLLSGCAELTNRRVVAGGTMDPTIVFRPTDCSYVLSCLEELQSVRSKEFDLHFSAAEKKLGSGDDRDKLRLICLALNRRADYKQFKKGMEVLARYIEEHPESGQDLQGLKILMDRLDQAKINRWIARKKLLDRQEELQAGNEQLKAELAQAQVRIRELQNQIEQLKNIENIIKNRER
;
A
#
# COMPACT_ATOMS: atom_id res chain seq x y z
N MET A 1 -26.68 58.55 -15.71
CA MET A 1 -25.77 58.92 -16.82
C MET A 1 -24.44 58.22 -16.59
N LYS A 2 -23.70 57.64 -17.52
CA LYS A 2 -23.80 57.29 -18.95
C LYS A 2 -22.55 56.42 -19.20
N ARG A 3 -22.72 55.29 -19.90
CA ARG A 3 -21.85 54.69 -20.97
C ARG A 3 -20.34 54.52 -20.65
N VAL A 4 -19.77 53.31 -20.63
CA VAL A 4 -19.48 52.38 -21.76
C VAL A 4 -18.69 53.04 -22.89
N PHE A 5 -17.44 52.60 -23.12
CA PHE A 5 -16.79 52.22 -24.40
C PHE A 5 -15.40 51.68 -24.03
N LEU A 6 -15.09 50.38 -24.09
CA LEU A 6 -15.08 49.44 -25.22
C LEU A 6 -14.00 49.79 -26.26
N CYS A 7 -13.25 48.74 -26.63
CA CYS A 7 -12.36 48.55 -27.78
C CYS A 7 -10.88 48.90 -27.60
N MET A 8 -9.92 48.05 -27.98
CA MET A 8 -9.92 46.67 -28.49
C MET A 8 -8.44 46.29 -28.68
N ILE A 9 -8.08 45.05 -28.35
CA ILE A 9 -7.33 44.06 -29.16
C ILE A 9 -5.94 44.51 -29.69
N VAL A 10 -4.86 43.77 -29.46
CA VAL A 10 -4.33 42.63 -30.25
C VAL A 10 -3.17 42.07 -29.41
N GLY A 11 -2.89 40.79 -29.19
CA GLY A 11 -3.31 39.49 -29.70
C GLY A 11 -2.27 38.50 -29.14
N GLY A 12 -2.64 37.43 -28.45
CA GLY A 12 -3.07 36.20 -29.11
C GLY A 12 -1.90 35.22 -29.26
N GLY A 13 -1.26 34.84 -28.15
CA GLY A 13 -0.14 33.88 -28.12
C GLY A 13 -0.52 32.49 -27.60
N CYS A 14 -1.68 31.95 -28.00
CA CYS A 14 -2.15 30.63 -27.55
C CYS A 14 -2.90 29.85 -28.64
N LEU A 15 -2.39 29.83 -29.88
CA LEU A 15 -2.93 29.04 -30.99
C LEU A 15 -1.78 28.48 -31.85
N LEU A 16 -1.15 27.40 -31.39
CA LEU A 16 -0.23 26.58 -32.19
C LEU A 16 -0.43 25.08 -31.91
N LEU A 17 -1.68 24.64 -31.96
CA LEU A 17 -2.04 23.23 -32.16
C LEU A 17 -3.35 23.22 -32.94
N LEU A 18 -3.27 23.26 -34.28
CA LEU A 18 -4.33 22.87 -35.23
C LEU A 18 -3.85 23.18 -36.66
N SER A 19 -3.09 22.28 -37.27
CA SER A 19 -3.09 22.09 -38.73
C SER A 19 -2.53 20.71 -39.06
N GLY A 20 -3.40 19.82 -39.53
CA GLY A 20 -3.03 18.44 -39.82
C GLY A 20 -4.18 17.45 -39.98
N CYS A 21 -5.41 17.89 -40.27
CA CYS A 21 -6.42 17.01 -40.87
C CYS A 21 -6.46 17.35 -42.37
N ALA A 22 -5.76 16.55 -43.17
CA ALA A 22 -5.89 16.60 -44.61
C ALA A 22 -7.27 16.04 -44.97
N GLU A 23 -8.13 16.95 -45.42
CA GLU A 23 -9.43 16.67 -46.01
C GLU A 23 -9.20 16.03 -47.40
N LEU A 24 -9.56 14.76 -47.55
CA LEU A 24 -9.65 14.08 -48.84
C LEU A 24 -11.13 13.75 -49.07
N THR A 25 -11.88 14.75 -49.51
CA THR A 25 -13.19 14.54 -50.15
C THR A 25 -12.97 14.54 -51.66
N ASN A 26 -13.35 13.44 -52.33
CA ASN A 26 -14.46 13.41 -53.30
C ASN A 26 -14.38 12.15 -54.20
N ARG A 27 -15.29 11.19 -54.03
CA ARG A 27 -16.17 10.72 -55.13
C ARG A 27 -17.24 9.74 -54.64
N ARG A 28 -18.47 10.08 -55.00
CA ARG A 28 -19.72 9.32 -54.84
C ARG A 28 -19.60 7.84 -55.22
N VAL A 29 -20.15 6.98 -54.36
CA VAL A 29 -21.00 5.84 -54.74
C VAL A 29 -22.16 5.81 -53.76
N VAL A 30 -23.39 5.93 -54.27
CA VAL A 30 -24.63 5.67 -53.54
C VAL A 30 -24.90 4.18 -53.65
N ALA A 31 -24.93 3.44 -52.54
CA ALA A 31 -25.83 2.31 -52.26
C ALA A 31 -25.43 1.60 -50.95
N GLY A 32 -26.38 1.49 -50.01
CA GLY A 32 -26.27 0.66 -48.81
C GLY A 32 -26.13 1.48 -47.53
N GLY A 33 -27.23 1.66 -46.80
CA GLY A 33 -27.21 2.26 -45.47
C GLY A 33 -26.50 1.35 -44.48
N THR A 34 -25.20 1.56 -44.31
CA THR A 34 -24.44 1.03 -43.18
C THR A 34 -24.56 2.03 -42.04
N MET A 35 -25.30 1.69 -41.00
CA MET A 35 -25.25 2.44 -39.74
C MET A 35 -23.81 2.44 -39.23
N ASP A 36 -23.31 3.60 -38.78
CA ASP A 36 -22.04 3.69 -38.08
C ASP A 36 -22.04 2.68 -36.92
N PRO A 37 -20.98 1.86 -36.75
CA PRO A 37 -20.94 0.90 -35.67
C PRO A 37 -20.92 1.66 -34.34
N THR A 38 -22.03 1.59 -33.61
CA THR A 38 -22.07 1.99 -32.20
C THR A 38 -21.04 1.15 -31.44
N ILE A 39 -19.92 1.74 -31.05
CA ILE A 39 -18.95 1.11 -30.14
C ILE A 39 -19.64 1.00 -28.78
N VAL A 40 -20.27 -0.14 -28.53
CA VAL A 40 -20.77 -0.48 -27.21
C VAL A 40 -19.56 -0.96 -26.41
N PHE A 41 -19.02 -0.09 -25.55
CA PHE A 41 -18.09 -0.52 -24.50
C PHE A 41 -18.84 -1.51 -23.61
N ARG A 42 -18.56 -2.80 -23.78
CA ARG A 42 -19.04 -3.83 -22.85
C ARG A 42 -18.18 -3.73 -21.60
N PRO A 43 -18.77 -3.48 -20.42
CA PRO A 43 -18.02 -3.51 -19.17
C PRO A 43 -17.33 -4.87 -19.05
N THR A 44 -16.01 -4.86 -18.89
CA THR A 44 -15.23 -6.07 -18.63
C THR A 44 -15.43 -6.51 -17.19
N ASP A 45 -15.18 -7.78 -16.88
CA ASP A 45 -15.32 -8.29 -15.49
C ASP A 45 -14.40 -7.54 -14.52
N CYS A 46 -13.23 -7.10 -15.00
CA CYS A 46 -12.34 -6.21 -14.25
C CYS A 46 -12.99 -4.85 -13.97
N SER A 47 -13.67 -4.24 -14.94
CA SER A 47 -14.38 -2.98 -14.73
C SER A 47 -15.50 -3.10 -13.69
N TYR A 48 -16.20 -4.24 -13.65
CA TYR A 48 -17.21 -4.52 -12.61
C TYR A 48 -16.58 -4.63 -11.22
N VAL A 49 -15.46 -5.34 -11.08
CA VAL A 49 -14.77 -5.46 -9.79
C VAL A 49 -14.28 -4.09 -9.32
N LEU A 50 -13.72 -3.28 -10.22
CA LEU A 50 -13.24 -1.94 -9.88
C LEU A 50 -14.36 -0.98 -9.51
N SER A 51 -15.49 -0.98 -10.24
CA SER A 51 -16.65 -0.15 -9.90
C SER A 51 -17.26 -0.59 -8.57
N CYS A 52 -17.36 -1.91 -8.34
CA CYS A 52 -17.83 -2.45 -7.07
C CYS A 52 -16.92 -2.04 -5.90
N LEU A 53 -15.61 -1.98 -6.10
CA LEU A 53 -14.68 -1.50 -5.07
C LEU A 53 -14.90 -0.02 -4.72
N GLU A 54 -15.22 0.81 -5.72
CA GLU A 54 -15.56 2.22 -5.51
C GLU A 54 -16.86 2.37 -4.71
N GLU A 55 -17.91 1.63 -5.07
CA GLU A 55 -19.19 1.61 -4.35
C GLU A 55 -19.01 1.20 -2.87
N LEU A 56 -18.14 0.23 -2.60
CA LEU A 56 -17.91 -0.29 -1.26
C LEU A 56 -17.03 0.60 -0.35
N GLN A 57 -16.51 1.74 -0.84
CA GLN A 57 -15.66 2.62 -0.02
C GLN A 57 -16.40 3.21 1.19
N SER A 58 -17.70 3.47 1.03
CA SER A 58 -18.56 4.14 2.02
C SER A 58 -19.22 3.18 3.03
N VAL A 59 -19.14 1.87 2.80
CA VAL A 59 -19.83 0.86 3.62
C VAL A 59 -19.28 0.81 5.04
N ARG A 60 -20.18 0.65 6.02
CA ARG A 60 -19.82 0.53 7.45
C ARG A 60 -19.35 -0.88 7.79
N SER A 61 -18.57 -1.03 8.87
CA SER A 61 -17.98 -2.33 9.24
C SER A 61 -19.01 -3.44 9.44
N LYS A 62 -20.13 -3.15 10.13
CA LYS A 62 -21.17 -4.14 10.40
C LYS A 62 -21.93 -4.58 9.13
N GLU A 63 -22.10 -3.65 8.19
CA GLU A 63 -22.73 -3.93 6.90
C GLU A 63 -21.82 -4.77 6.02
N PHE A 64 -20.50 -4.53 6.09
CA PHE A 64 -19.51 -5.30 5.35
C PHE A 64 -19.55 -6.79 5.68
N ASP A 65 -19.54 -7.16 6.97
CA ASP A 65 -19.54 -8.57 7.38
C ASP A 65 -20.81 -9.30 6.93
N LEU A 66 -21.96 -8.61 6.94
CA LEU A 66 -23.22 -9.11 6.43
C LEU A 66 -23.16 -9.34 4.92
N HIS A 67 -22.63 -8.38 4.15
CA HIS A 67 -22.46 -8.51 2.71
C HIS A 67 -21.48 -9.62 2.34
N PHE A 68 -20.37 -9.76 3.07
CA PHE A 68 -19.39 -10.82 2.85
C PHE A 68 -19.99 -12.20 3.10
N SER A 69 -20.62 -12.40 4.25
CA SER A 69 -21.26 -13.67 4.61
C SER A 69 -22.38 -14.06 3.64
N ALA A 70 -23.13 -13.07 3.14
CA ALA A 70 -24.17 -13.32 2.14
C ALA A 70 -23.59 -13.72 0.78
N ALA A 71 -22.52 -13.07 0.32
CA ALA A 71 -21.84 -13.43 -0.93
C ALA A 71 -21.19 -14.81 -0.84
N GLU A 72 -20.62 -15.15 0.32
CA GLU A 72 -20.01 -16.46 0.55
C GLU A 72 -21.01 -17.61 0.47
N LYS A 73 -22.20 -17.45 1.06
CA LYS A 73 -23.29 -18.45 0.95
C LYS A 73 -23.74 -18.65 -0.49
N LYS A 74 -23.73 -17.59 -1.29
CA LYS A 74 -24.13 -17.63 -2.70
C LYS A 74 -23.07 -18.25 -3.61
N LEU A 75 -21.82 -18.36 -3.17
CA LEU A 75 -20.76 -18.99 -3.98
C LEU A 75 -21.12 -20.42 -4.42
N GLY A 76 -21.92 -21.15 -3.63
CA GLY A 76 -22.38 -22.50 -3.96
C GLY A 76 -23.36 -22.57 -5.14
N SER A 77 -23.93 -21.45 -5.60
CA SER A 77 -24.81 -21.38 -6.77
C SER A 77 -24.05 -21.55 -8.09
N GLY A 78 -22.75 -21.26 -8.09
CA GLY A 78 -21.90 -21.26 -9.29
C GLY A 78 -22.05 -20.03 -10.18
N ASP A 79 -22.89 -19.04 -9.84
CA ASP A 79 -23.08 -17.83 -10.64
C ASP A 79 -21.82 -16.94 -10.64
N ASP A 80 -21.40 -16.52 -11.84
CA ASP A 80 -20.19 -15.73 -12.04
C ASP A 80 -20.29 -14.34 -11.40
N ARG A 81 -21.50 -13.74 -11.38
CA ARG A 81 -21.70 -12.46 -10.69
C ARG A 81 -21.50 -12.59 -9.17
N ASP A 82 -21.91 -13.70 -8.59
CA ASP A 82 -21.71 -13.97 -7.17
C ASP A 82 -20.22 -14.16 -6.86
N LYS A 83 -19.48 -14.86 -7.73
CA LYS A 83 -18.01 -14.99 -7.63
C LYS A 83 -17.32 -13.62 -7.70
N LEU A 84 -17.65 -12.80 -8.71
CA LEU A 84 -17.08 -11.45 -8.88
C LEU A 84 -17.43 -10.53 -7.72
N ARG A 85 -18.64 -10.64 -7.16
CA ARG A 85 -19.04 -9.86 -5.97
C ARG A 85 -18.26 -10.26 -4.73
N LEU A 86 -18.00 -11.56 -4.53
CA LEU A 86 -17.15 -12.01 -3.43
C LEU A 86 -15.70 -11.52 -3.61
N ILE A 87 -15.16 -11.60 -4.82
CA ILE A 87 -13.81 -11.08 -5.15
C ILE A 87 -13.73 -9.59 -4.78
N CYS A 88 -14.69 -8.78 -5.24
CA CYS A 88 -14.76 -7.36 -4.91
C CYS A 88 -14.79 -7.10 -3.39
N LEU A 89 -15.63 -7.83 -2.64
CA LEU A 89 -15.72 -7.70 -1.18
C LEU A 89 -14.40 -8.09 -0.49
N ALA A 90 -13.74 -9.15 -0.96
CA ALA A 90 -12.46 -9.61 -0.42
C ALA A 90 -11.29 -8.66 -0.69
N LEU A 91 -11.36 -7.87 -1.76
CA LEU A 91 -10.37 -6.85 -2.08
C LEU A 91 -10.60 -5.53 -1.33
N ASN A 92 -11.71 -5.38 -0.61
CA ASN A 92 -12.00 -4.18 0.17
C ASN A 92 -11.03 -4.03 1.36
N ARG A 93 -10.72 -2.78 1.74
CA ARG A 93 -9.87 -2.46 2.90
C ARG A 93 -10.35 -3.04 4.24
N ARG A 94 -11.64 -3.35 4.36
CA ARG A 94 -12.25 -3.91 5.57
C ARG A 94 -12.14 -5.43 5.63
N ALA A 95 -11.82 -6.10 4.53
CA ALA A 95 -11.64 -7.53 4.50
C ALA A 95 -10.47 -7.93 5.42
N ASP A 96 -10.69 -8.93 6.26
CA ASP A 96 -9.61 -9.56 7.00
C ASP A 96 -8.70 -10.39 6.07
N TYR A 97 -7.56 -10.82 6.59
CA TYR A 97 -6.59 -11.58 5.79
C TYR A 97 -7.14 -12.92 5.27
N LYS A 98 -8.03 -13.58 6.01
CA LYS A 98 -8.65 -14.86 5.59
C LYS A 98 -9.64 -14.62 4.45
N GLN A 99 -10.46 -13.60 4.59
CA GLN A 99 -11.41 -13.14 3.57
C GLN A 99 -10.67 -12.74 2.29
N PHE A 100 -9.58 -11.99 2.41
CA PHE A 100 -8.70 -11.63 1.29
C PHE A 100 -8.13 -12.87 0.59
N LYS A 101 -7.54 -13.81 1.33
CA LYS A 101 -6.99 -15.04 0.74
C LYS A 101 -8.03 -15.87 0.02
N LYS A 102 -9.21 -16.04 0.63
CA LYS A 102 -10.34 -16.72 -0.01
C LYS A 102 -10.78 -16.03 -1.29
N GLY A 103 -10.85 -14.70 -1.30
CA GLY A 103 -11.15 -13.93 -2.51
C GLY A 103 -10.11 -14.11 -3.61
N MET A 104 -8.82 -14.15 -3.26
CA MET A 104 -7.74 -14.40 -4.21
C MET A 104 -7.78 -15.82 -4.81
N GLU A 105 -8.16 -16.83 -4.02
CA GLU A 105 -8.39 -18.21 -4.51
C GLU A 105 -9.59 -18.29 -5.46
N VAL A 106 -10.67 -17.56 -5.17
CA VAL A 106 -11.84 -17.47 -6.06
C VAL A 106 -11.48 -16.73 -7.33
N LEU A 107 -10.71 -15.63 -7.26
CA LEU A 107 -10.21 -14.89 -8.41
C LEU A 107 -9.32 -15.76 -9.31
N ALA A 108 -8.42 -16.56 -8.73
CA ALA A 108 -7.57 -17.46 -9.50
C ALA A 108 -8.39 -18.50 -10.28
N ARG A 109 -9.33 -19.17 -9.61
CA ARG A 109 -10.25 -20.13 -10.26
C ARG A 109 -11.12 -19.46 -11.32
N TYR A 110 -11.61 -18.25 -11.05
CA TYR A 110 -12.42 -17.51 -12.00
C TYR A 110 -11.67 -17.22 -13.31
N ILE A 111 -10.39 -16.84 -13.22
CA ILE A 111 -9.53 -16.59 -14.38
C ILE A 111 -9.27 -17.88 -15.17
N GLU A 112 -9.08 -19.01 -14.47
CA GLU A 112 -8.90 -20.33 -15.11
C GLU A 112 -10.17 -20.79 -15.84
N GLU A 113 -11.34 -20.55 -15.25
CA GLU A 113 -12.65 -20.87 -15.82
C GLU A 113 -13.03 -19.97 -17.01
N HIS A 114 -12.46 -18.76 -17.09
CA HIS A 114 -12.80 -17.74 -18.09
C HIS A 114 -11.55 -17.19 -18.81
N PRO A 115 -10.93 -17.94 -19.72
CA PRO A 115 -9.72 -17.49 -20.42
C PRO A 115 -9.96 -16.26 -21.31
N GLU A 116 -11.19 -16.07 -21.79
CA GLU A 116 -11.61 -14.98 -22.68
C GLU A 116 -11.64 -13.61 -21.95
N SER A 117 -12.15 -13.58 -20.71
CA SER A 117 -12.31 -12.37 -19.89
C SER A 117 -11.31 -12.28 -18.72
N GLY A 118 -10.64 -13.39 -18.41
CA GLY A 118 -9.68 -13.52 -17.33
C GLY A 118 -8.37 -12.77 -17.56
N GLN A 119 -8.02 -12.42 -18.80
CA GLN A 119 -6.81 -11.63 -19.10
C GLN A 119 -6.81 -10.26 -18.40
N ASP A 120 -7.97 -9.59 -18.35
CA ASP A 120 -8.11 -8.29 -17.68
C ASP A 120 -7.97 -8.42 -16.15
N LEU A 121 -8.48 -9.52 -15.61
CA LEU A 121 -8.41 -9.84 -14.18
C LEU A 121 -7.03 -10.38 -13.76
N GLN A 122 -6.25 -10.91 -14.69
CA GLN A 122 -4.88 -11.38 -14.45
C GLN A 122 -3.98 -10.24 -13.96
N GLY A 123 -4.10 -9.05 -14.55
CA GLY A 123 -3.39 -7.86 -14.11
C GLY A 123 -3.73 -7.49 -12.67
N LEU A 124 -5.03 -7.50 -12.32
CA LEU A 124 -5.50 -7.25 -10.96
C LEU A 124 -4.95 -8.28 -9.98
N LYS A 125 -5.00 -9.58 -10.33
CA LYS A 125 -4.45 -10.65 -9.51
C LYS A 125 -2.96 -10.44 -9.20
N ILE A 126 -2.15 -10.15 -10.23
CA ILE A 126 -0.71 -9.90 -10.07
C ILE A 126 -0.45 -8.70 -9.15
N LEU A 127 -1.22 -7.62 -9.30
CA LEU A 127 -1.08 -6.44 -8.44
C LEU A 127 -1.41 -6.76 -6.98
N MET A 128 -2.47 -7.52 -6.74
CA MET A 128 -2.87 -7.92 -5.39
C MET A 128 -1.87 -8.89 -4.76
N ASP A 129 -1.33 -9.86 -5.51
CA ASP A 129 -0.28 -10.77 -5.05
C ASP A 129 0.99 -10.00 -4.66
N ARG A 130 1.41 -9.03 -5.47
CA ARG A 130 2.57 -8.16 -5.16
C ARG A 130 2.32 -7.30 -3.93
N LEU A 131 1.12 -6.75 -3.78
CA LEU A 131 0.76 -5.95 -2.61
C LEU A 131 0.79 -6.79 -1.32
N ASP A 132 0.28 -8.02 -1.38
CA ASP A 132 0.30 -8.95 -0.25
C ASP A 132 1.74 -9.31 0.16
N GLN A 133 2.57 -9.68 -0.82
CA GLN A 133 4.00 -9.95 -0.59
C GLN A 133 4.71 -8.73 0.01
N ALA A 134 4.44 -7.52 -0.49
CA ALA A 134 5.02 -6.30 0.05
C ALA A 134 4.61 -6.04 1.51
N LYS A 135 3.34 -6.31 1.87
CA LYS A 135 2.86 -6.22 3.26
C LYS A 135 3.56 -7.23 4.17
N ILE A 136 3.68 -8.48 3.74
CA ILE A 136 4.37 -9.54 4.48
C ILE A 136 5.84 -9.18 4.67
N ASN A 137 6.54 -8.77 3.61
CA ASN A 137 7.94 -8.37 3.66
C ASN A 137 8.16 -7.19 4.62
N ARG A 138 7.27 -6.19 4.58
CA ARG A 138 7.31 -5.06 5.51
C ARG A 138 7.11 -5.50 6.96
N TRP A 139 6.20 -6.43 7.22
CA TRP A 139 5.97 -6.97 8.56
C TRP A 139 7.20 -7.74 9.06
N ILE A 140 7.79 -8.60 8.24
CA ILE A 140 9.01 -9.35 8.58
C ILE A 140 10.16 -8.37 8.88
N ALA A 141 10.37 -7.36 8.03
CA ALA A 141 11.40 -6.36 8.23
C ALA A 141 11.19 -5.58 9.53
N ARG A 142 9.95 -5.18 9.83
CA ARG A 142 9.61 -4.51 11.09
C ARG A 142 9.89 -5.39 12.30
N LYS A 143 9.54 -6.68 12.23
CA LYS A 143 9.80 -7.62 13.33
C LYS A 143 11.31 -7.72 13.60
N LYS A 144 12.12 -7.92 12.55
CA LYS A 144 13.59 -7.95 12.69
C LYS A 144 14.16 -6.68 13.33
N LEU A 145 13.61 -5.51 13.00
CA LEU A 145 14.03 -4.25 13.59
C LEU A 145 13.66 -4.15 15.08
N LEU A 146 12.49 -4.65 15.48
CA LEU A 146 12.08 -4.71 16.88
C LEU A 146 12.96 -5.68 17.67
N ASP A 147 13.19 -6.89 17.16
CA ASP A 147 14.06 -7.89 17.79
C ASP A 147 15.47 -7.30 18.01
N ARG A 148 16.04 -6.63 17.00
CA ARG A 148 17.35 -5.97 17.11
C ARG A 148 17.34 -4.77 18.07
N GLN A 149 16.24 -4.04 18.15
CA GLN A 149 16.09 -2.94 19.11
C GLN A 149 16.12 -3.48 20.55
N GLU A 150 15.43 -4.58 20.82
CA GLU A 150 15.41 -5.25 22.12
C GLU A 150 16.82 -5.77 22.50
N GLU A 151 17.52 -6.43 21.57
CA GLU A 151 18.91 -6.88 21.77
C GLU A 151 19.85 -5.72 22.11
N LEU A 152 19.78 -4.62 21.35
CA LEU A 152 20.61 -3.45 21.59
C LEU A 152 20.28 -2.77 22.92
N GLN A 153 19.00 -2.74 23.31
CA GLN A 153 18.59 -2.19 24.59
C GLN A 153 19.12 -3.02 25.75
N ALA A 154 19.00 -4.34 25.68
CA ALA A 154 19.55 -5.26 26.69
C ALA A 154 21.07 -5.11 26.82
N GLY A 155 21.79 -5.04 25.69
CA GLY A 155 23.24 -4.80 25.69
C GLY A 155 23.63 -3.46 26.30
N ASN A 156 22.84 -2.41 26.06
CA ASN A 156 23.08 -1.09 26.65
C ASN A 156 22.87 -1.09 28.17
N GLU A 157 21.82 -1.77 28.65
CA GLU A 157 21.55 -1.95 30.08
C GLU A 157 22.67 -2.72 30.77
N GLN A 158 23.17 -3.80 30.14
CA GLN A 158 24.31 -4.55 30.64
C GLN A 158 25.57 -3.68 30.74
N LEU A 159 25.92 -2.96 29.67
CA LEU A 159 27.09 -2.08 29.66
C LEU A 159 27.01 -0.96 30.70
N LYS A 160 25.80 -0.44 30.97
CA LYS A 160 25.58 0.53 32.06
C LYS A 160 25.83 -0.08 33.43
N ALA A 161 25.38 -1.32 33.66
CA ALA A 161 25.64 -2.03 34.91
C ALA A 161 27.13 -2.30 35.11
N GLU A 162 27.83 -2.77 34.07
CA GLU A 162 29.27 -3.00 34.10
C GLU A 162 30.05 -1.69 34.36
N LEU A 163 29.65 -0.59 33.71
CA LEU A 163 30.24 0.73 33.94
C LEU A 163 30.04 1.20 35.38
N ALA A 164 28.84 1.03 35.94
CA ALA A 164 28.56 1.38 37.33
C ALA A 164 29.43 0.57 38.30
N GLN A 165 29.56 -0.74 38.07
CA GLN A 165 30.42 -1.61 38.89
C GLN A 165 31.90 -1.21 38.78
N ALA A 166 32.38 -0.92 37.58
CA ALA A 166 33.76 -0.46 37.36
C ALA A 166 34.04 0.86 38.10
N GLN A 167 33.08 1.80 38.10
CA GLN A 167 33.20 3.07 38.84
C GLN A 167 33.30 2.84 40.36
N VAL A 168 32.53 1.91 40.91
CA VAL A 168 32.64 1.54 42.34
C VAL A 168 34.03 1.00 42.64
N ARG A 169 34.53 0.06 41.83
CA ARG A 169 35.87 -0.52 42.01
C ARG A 169 36.99 0.52 41.90
N ILE A 170 36.86 1.47 40.99
CA ILE A 170 37.83 2.58 40.84
C ILE A 170 37.87 3.41 42.13
N ARG A 171 36.72 3.74 42.72
CA ARG A 171 36.67 4.52 43.98
C ARG A 171 37.32 3.76 45.14
N GLU A 172 37.09 2.45 45.23
CA GLU A 172 37.73 1.61 46.25
C GLU A 172 39.26 1.61 46.09
N LEU A 173 39.76 1.45 44.86
CA LEU A 173 41.20 1.51 44.57
C LEU A 173 41.79 2.89 44.88
N GLN A 174 41.08 3.97 44.58
CA GLN A 174 41.50 5.34 44.93
C GLN A 174 41.64 5.50 46.44
N ASN A 175 40.67 5.01 47.22
CA ASN A 175 40.73 5.05 48.68
C ASN A 175 41.94 4.24 49.22
N GLN A 176 42.21 3.06 48.64
CA GLN A 176 43.37 2.25 49.03
C GLN A 176 44.69 2.97 48.72
N ILE A 177 44.80 3.62 47.55
CA ILE A 177 45.98 4.42 47.19
C ILE A 177 46.17 5.56 48.19
N GLU A 178 45.10 6.23 48.62
CA GLU A 178 45.17 7.30 49.61
C GLU A 178 45.66 6.80 50.97
N GLN A 179 45.16 5.65 51.43
CA GLN A 179 45.65 4.99 52.64
C GLN A 179 47.15 4.65 52.57
N LEU A 180 47.59 4.10 51.43
CA LEU A 180 49.01 3.77 51.22
C LEU A 180 49.89 5.02 51.24
N LYS A 181 49.45 6.13 50.63
CA LYS A 181 50.17 7.42 50.70
C LYS A 181 50.29 7.94 52.13
N ASN A 182 49.24 7.78 52.94
CA ASN A 182 49.28 8.18 54.35
C ASN A 182 50.27 7.34 55.16
N ILE A 183 50.31 6.02 54.92
CA ILE A 183 51.31 5.13 55.54
C ILE A 183 52.72 5.53 55.12
N GLU A 184 52.96 5.78 53.83
CA GLU A 184 54.25 6.22 53.31
C GLU A 184 54.73 7.51 54.00
N ASN A 185 53.84 8.49 54.18
CA ASN A 185 54.15 9.73 54.88
C ASN A 185 54.53 9.49 56.35
N ILE A 186 53.83 8.59 57.04
CA ILE A 186 54.16 8.23 58.43
C ILE A 186 55.56 7.60 58.51
N ILE A 187 55.90 6.70 57.58
CA ILE A 187 57.22 6.05 57.52
C ILE A 187 58.31 7.10 57.27
N LYS A 188 58.14 7.97 56.26
CA LYS A 188 59.11 9.04 55.96
C LYS A 188 59.34 10.00 57.13
N ASN A 189 58.32 10.27 57.92
CA ASN A 189 58.43 11.11 59.11
C ASN A 189 59.15 10.42 60.28
N ARG A 190 59.22 9.08 60.31
CA ARG A 190 59.96 8.32 61.33
C ARG A 190 61.43 8.12 60.99
N GLU A 191 61.79 8.20 59.71
CA GLU A 191 63.17 8.06 59.22
C GLU A 191 63.96 9.38 59.19
N ARG A 192 63.30 10.51 59.49
CA ARG A 192 63.92 11.83 59.69
C ARG A 192 64.13 12.10 61.17
#